data_AF-A0A558DBR4-F1
#
_entry.id   AF-A0A558DBR4-F1
#
_cell.length_a   1.000
_cell.length_b   1.000
_cell.length_c   1.000
_cell.angle_alpha   90.00
_cell.angle_beta   90.00
_cell.angle_gamma   90.00
#
_symmetry.space_group_name_H-M   'P 1'
#
loop_
_entity.id
_entity.type
_entity.pdbx_description
1 polymer ?
#
loop_
_entity_poly.entity_id
_entity_poly.type
_entity_poly.pdbx_seq_one_letter_code
_entity_poly.pdbx_strand_id
1 'polypeptide(L)'
;MDELTLDEAMEELSAAEDFLEYFGVSYEPQVVHVNRLHILQRFHDYLSNNPVEGDDQVRYTQHRNFLEMAYRDFTLSDAVTEKVFSVFKKASGTAFVPLGAVQR
;
A
#
# COMPACT_ATOMS: atom_id res chain seq x y z
N MET A 1 -6.73 -16.23 26.90
CA MET A 1 -6.71 -14.95 26.18
C MET A 1 -6.96 -15.38 24.75
N ASP A 2 -8.22 -15.35 24.33
CA ASP A 2 -8.56 -15.74 22.97
C ASP A 2 -7.82 -14.79 22.02
N GLU A 3 -7.12 -15.36 21.05
CA GLU A 3 -6.45 -14.61 20.00
C GLU A 3 -7.54 -14.01 19.12
N LEU A 4 -7.60 -12.67 19.04
CA LEU A 4 -8.58 -11.98 18.21
C LEU A 4 -8.40 -12.39 16.74
N THR A 5 -9.52 -12.56 16.03
CA THR A 5 -9.47 -12.70 14.56
C THR A 5 -8.96 -11.41 13.93
N LEU A 6 -8.49 -11.47 12.69
CA LEU A 6 -7.98 -10.29 11.99
C LEU A 6 -9.02 -9.15 11.95
N ASP A 7 -10.28 -9.48 11.71
CA ASP A 7 -11.36 -8.50 11.61
C ASP A 7 -11.65 -7.84 12.97
N GLU A 8 -11.74 -8.62 14.05
CA GLU A 8 -11.92 -8.09 15.41
C GLU A 8 -10.76 -7.18 15.82
N ALA A 9 -9.53 -7.59 15.53
CA ALA A 9 -8.35 -6.78 15.82
C ALA A 9 -8.36 -5.47 15.04
N MET A 10 -8.82 -5.47 13.78
CA MET A 10 -8.92 -4.26 12.95
C MET A 10 -10.04 -3.31 13.41
N GLU A 11 -11.14 -3.82 13.96
CA GLU A 11 -12.24 -3.00 14.49
C GLU A 11 -11.82 -2.19 15.74
N GLU A 12 -10.79 -2.63 16.48
CA GLU A 12 -10.25 -1.91 17.63
C GLU A 12 -9.31 -0.74 17.23
N LEU A 13 -8.87 -0.69 15.97
CA LEU A 13 -7.91 0.31 15.48
C LEU A 13 -8.63 1.61 15.09
N SER A 14 -8.11 2.75 15.55
CA SER A 14 -8.80 4.05 15.43
C SER A 14 -8.05 5.08 14.58
N ALA A 15 -6.73 4.96 14.49
CA ALA A 15 -5.87 5.91 13.82
C ALA A 15 -4.82 5.23 12.93
N ALA A 16 -4.27 5.97 11.96
CA ALA A 16 -3.25 5.47 11.03
C ALA A 16 -2.06 4.82 11.75
N GLU A 17 -1.61 5.39 12.86
CA GLU A 17 -0.57 4.83 13.73
C GLU A 17 -0.94 3.47 14.28
N ASP A 18 -2.16 3.30 14.81
CA ASP A 18 -2.63 2.01 15.34
C ASP A 18 -2.55 0.92 14.25
N PHE A 19 -2.97 1.25 13.03
CA PHE A 19 -2.83 0.35 11.87
C PHE A 19 -1.36 0.06 11.54
N LEU A 20 -0.51 1.08 11.48
CA LEU A 20 0.91 0.90 11.14
C LEU A 20 1.66 0.08 12.20
N GLU A 21 1.35 0.29 13.47
CA GLU A 21 1.89 -0.49 14.60
C GLU A 21 1.41 -1.94 14.54
N TYR A 22 0.10 -2.17 14.39
CA TYR A 22 -0.49 -3.51 14.30
C TYR A 22 0.07 -4.34 13.14
N PHE A 23 0.26 -3.72 11.97
CA PHE A 23 0.81 -4.37 10.78
C PHE A 23 2.35 -4.38 10.74
N GLY A 24 3.04 -3.82 11.73
CA GLY A 24 4.50 -3.76 11.79
C GLY A 24 5.12 -3.01 10.62
N VAL A 25 4.49 -1.90 10.20
CA VAL A 25 4.99 -1.00 9.16
C VAL A 25 5.78 0.11 9.84
N SER A 26 7.06 0.25 9.51
CA SER A 26 7.88 1.36 10.04
C SER A 26 7.47 2.70 9.44
N TYR A 27 7.31 3.72 10.27
CA TYR A 27 6.89 5.05 9.85
C TYR A 27 7.58 6.17 10.62
N GLU A 28 7.57 7.36 10.02
CA GLU A 28 7.99 8.61 10.66
C GLU A 28 6.78 9.28 11.32
N PRO A 29 6.76 9.48 12.64
CA PRO A 29 5.59 10.01 13.34
C PRO A 29 5.11 11.37 12.83
N GLN A 30 6.03 12.24 12.39
CA GLN A 30 5.67 13.56 11.87
C GLN A 30 4.91 13.47 10.55
N VAL A 31 5.35 12.58 9.64
CA VAL A 31 4.68 12.36 8.35
C VAL A 31 3.28 11.80 8.59
N VAL A 32 3.16 10.78 9.44
CA VAL A 32 1.85 10.16 9.72
C VAL A 32 0.94 11.14 10.42
N HIS A 33 1.40 11.87 11.43
CA HIS A 33 0.60 12.85 12.16
C HIS A 33 -0.06 13.88 11.24
N VAL A 34 0.66 14.37 10.22
CA VAL A 34 0.12 15.32 9.23
C VAL A 34 -0.79 14.64 8.22
N ASN A 35 -0.49 13.39 7.83
CA ASN A 35 -1.15 12.71 6.71
C ASN A 35 -2.13 11.59 7.12
N ARG A 36 -2.50 11.45 8.40
CA ARG A 36 -3.29 10.32 8.92
C ARG A 36 -4.51 9.98 8.07
N LEU A 37 -5.35 11.00 7.82
CA LEU A 37 -6.58 10.84 7.05
C LEU A 37 -6.31 10.45 5.60
N HIS A 38 -5.25 11.01 4.99
CA HIS A 38 -4.89 10.70 3.62
C HIS A 38 -4.30 9.30 3.46
N ILE A 39 -3.49 8.84 4.42
CA ILE A 39 -2.96 7.48 4.47
C ILE A 39 -4.11 6.48 4.59
N LEU A 40 -5.03 6.71 5.53
CA LEU A 40 -6.20 5.84 5.70
C LEU A 40 -7.09 5.84 4.46
N GLN A 41 -7.38 7.01 3.89
CA GLN A 41 -8.16 7.08 2.66
C GLN A 41 -7.51 6.31 1.51
N ARG A 42 -6.20 6.50 1.28
CA ARG A 42 -5.46 5.78 0.24
C ARG A 42 -5.44 4.27 0.49
N PHE A 43 -5.32 3.85 1.74
CA PHE A 43 -5.40 2.45 2.13
C PHE A 43 -6.77 1.84 1.79
N HIS A 44 -7.86 2.55 2.10
CA HIS A 44 -9.22 2.12 1.73
C HIS A 44 -9.43 2.10 0.20
N ASP A 45 -8.85 3.05 -0.53
CA ASP A 45 -8.85 3.04 -2.00
C ASP A 45 -8.18 1.76 -2.54
N TYR A 46 -7.04 1.35 -1.97
CA TYR A 46 -6.37 0.11 -2.38
C TYR A 46 -7.22 -1.13 -2.10
N LEU A 47 -7.81 -1.24 -0.91
CA LEU A 47 -8.69 -2.36 -0.55
C LEU A 47 -9.93 -2.44 -1.45
N SER A 48 -10.53 -1.29 -1.78
CA SER A 48 -11.73 -1.23 -2.62
C SER A 48 -11.46 -1.73 -4.05
N ASN A 49 -10.23 -1.54 -4.56
CA ASN A 49 -9.85 -1.95 -5.90
C ASN A 49 -9.19 -3.34 -5.95
N ASN A 50 -8.81 -3.90 -4.80
CA ASN A 50 -8.09 -5.17 -4.72
C ASN A 50 -8.71 -6.02 -3.59
N PRO A 51 -9.68 -6.90 -3.91
CA PRO A 51 -10.31 -7.73 -2.90
C PRO A 51 -9.26 -8.60 -2.20
N VAL A 52 -9.30 -8.58 -0.87
CA VAL A 52 -8.43 -9.37 0.00
C VAL A 52 -9.10 -10.72 0.24
N GLU A 53 -8.43 -11.81 -0.14
CA GLU A 53 -8.95 -13.18 -0.07
C GLU A 53 -7.91 -14.12 0.54
N GLY A 54 -8.37 -15.14 1.28
CA GLY A 54 -7.53 -16.14 1.92
C GLY A 54 -7.82 -16.30 3.41
N ASP A 55 -6.98 -17.06 4.10
CA ASP A 55 -6.98 -17.12 5.56
C ASP A 55 -6.45 -15.82 6.18
N ASP A 56 -6.59 -15.69 7.50
CA ASP A 56 -6.18 -14.48 8.23
C ASP A 56 -4.70 -14.13 8.05
N GLN A 57 -3.82 -15.11 7.86
CA GLN A 57 -2.39 -14.87 7.64
C GLN A 57 -2.12 -14.24 6.27
N VAL A 58 -2.79 -14.76 5.23
CA VAL A 58 -2.73 -14.20 3.87
C VAL A 58 -3.35 -12.81 3.85
N ARG A 59 -4.53 -12.66 4.44
CA ARG A 59 -5.23 -11.37 4.54
C ARG A 59 -4.40 -10.35 5.29
N TYR A 60 -3.78 -10.72 6.41
CA TYR A 60 -2.89 -9.84 7.18
C TYR A 60 -1.75 -9.31 6.30
N THR A 61 -1.11 -10.20 5.55
CA THR A 61 -0.01 -9.84 4.63
C THR A 61 -0.47 -8.88 3.54
N GLN A 62 -1.66 -9.10 2.97
CA GLN A 62 -2.23 -8.22 1.95
C GLN A 62 -2.56 -6.83 2.50
N HIS A 63 -3.21 -6.74 3.67
CA HIS A 63 -3.50 -5.46 4.33
C HIS A 63 -2.21 -4.70 4.66
N ARG A 64 -1.21 -5.40 5.23
CA ARG A 64 0.12 -4.82 5.50
C ARG A 64 0.72 -4.19 4.24
N ASN A 65 0.70 -4.90 3.12
CA ASN A 65 1.27 -4.40 1.86
C ASN A 65 0.55 -3.16 1.34
N PHE A 66 -0.79 -3.14 1.38
CA PHE A 66 -1.56 -1.96 0.96
C PHE A 66 -1.35 -0.77 1.89
N LEU A 67 -1.26 -1.00 3.20
CA LEU A 67 -0.98 0.06 4.17
C LEU A 67 0.42 0.64 3.98
N GLU A 68 1.43 -0.21 3.77
CA GLU A 68 2.80 0.21 3.48
C GLU A 68 2.87 1.03 2.18
N MET A 69 2.16 0.60 1.12
CA MET A 69 2.03 1.39 -0.11
C MET A 69 1.36 2.74 0.14
N ALA A 70 0.26 2.77 0.89
CA ALA A 70 -0.47 3.98 1.20
C ALA A 70 0.40 4.98 1.96
N TYR A 71 1.17 4.52 2.96
CA TYR A 71 2.14 5.36 3.66
C TYR A 71 3.23 5.90 2.72
N ARG A 72 3.79 5.03 1.87
CA ARG A 72 4.88 5.40 0.95
C ARG A 72 4.46 6.46 -0.07
N ASP A 73 3.21 6.52 -0.47
CA ASP A 73 2.71 7.56 -1.39
C ASP A 73 2.89 8.98 -0.81
N PHE A 74 2.90 9.13 0.52
CA PHE A 74 3.06 10.43 1.19
C PHE A 74 4.50 10.72 1.62
N THR A 75 5.38 9.72 1.67
CA THR A 75 6.83 9.93 1.91
C THR A 75 7.60 10.10 0.61
N LEU A 76 7.20 9.41 -0.46
CA LEU A 76 7.83 9.51 -1.77
C LEU A 76 7.44 10.79 -2.51
N SER A 77 6.28 11.39 -2.19
CA SER A 77 5.83 12.64 -2.83
C SER A 77 6.60 13.89 -2.36
N ASP A 78 7.26 13.84 -1.18
CA ASP A 78 8.17 14.89 -0.71
C ASP A 78 9.62 14.70 -1.20
N ALA A 79 9.87 13.60 -1.94
CA ALA A 79 11.11 13.36 -2.67
C ALA A 79 10.90 13.65 -4.16
N VAL A 80 11.34 14.82 -4.61
CA VAL A 80 11.59 15.15 -6.04
C VAL A 80 12.69 14.24 -6.65
N THR A 81 12.93 13.03 -6.15
CA THR A 81 14.14 12.26 -6.40
C THR A 81 13.82 10.77 -6.65
N GLU A 82 13.74 10.46 -7.94
CA GLU A 82 14.18 9.20 -8.56
C GLU A 82 13.29 7.94 -8.50
N LYS A 83 12.70 7.64 -9.68
CA LYS A 83 12.79 6.33 -10.35
C LYS A 83 12.03 5.11 -9.81
N VAL A 84 11.27 5.16 -8.72
CA VAL A 84 10.48 3.98 -8.28
C VAL A 84 9.16 3.78 -9.02
N PHE A 85 8.75 4.73 -9.87
CA PHE A 85 7.67 4.56 -10.87
C PHE A 85 7.96 3.51 -11.96
N SER A 86 9.13 2.86 -11.94
CA SER A 86 9.46 1.78 -12.89
C SER A 86 8.83 0.42 -12.54
N VAL A 87 8.33 0.21 -11.32
CA VAL A 87 7.93 -1.14 -10.85
C VAL A 87 6.43 -1.44 -10.96
N PHE A 88 5.55 -0.43 -11.08
CA PHE A 88 4.11 -0.67 -11.33
C PHE A 88 3.72 -0.80 -12.82
N LYS A 89 4.70 -0.80 -13.75
CA LYS A 89 4.48 -1.10 -15.18
C LYS A 89 4.86 -2.54 -15.56
N LYS A 90 4.53 -3.51 -14.69
CA LYS A 90 4.46 -4.94 -15.08
C LYS A 90 3.05 -5.50 -14.89
N ALA A 91 2.06 -4.73 -15.33
CA ALA A 91 0.86 -5.32 -15.92
C ALA A 91 1.29 -5.98 -17.25
N SER A 92 1.30 -7.31 -17.25
CA SER A 92 1.16 -8.22 -18.40
C SER A 92 1.27 -7.61 -19.80
N GLY A 93 2.43 -7.76 -20.45
CA GLY A 93 2.56 -7.54 -21.90
C GLY A 93 3.92 -6.97 -22.33
N THR A 94 4.86 -7.84 -22.66
CA THR A 94 6.02 -7.45 -23.48
C THR A 94 5.55 -7.05 -24.87
N ALA A 95 5.73 -5.79 -25.26
CA ALA A 95 5.76 -5.38 -26.66
C ALA A 95 6.96 -4.47 -26.89
N PHE A 96 8.11 -5.08 -27.16
CA PHE A 96 9.27 -4.39 -27.72
C PHE A 96 9.00 -4.22 -29.23
N VAL A 97 8.89 -2.97 -29.70
CA VAL A 97 8.83 -2.68 -31.14
C VAL A 97 10.20 -2.14 -31.57
N PRO A 98 10.96 -2.89 -32.40
CA PRO A 98 12.24 -2.41 -32.92
C PRO A 98 12.05 -1.28 -33.93
N LEU A 99 13.00 -0.34 -33.94
CA LEU A 99 13.01 0.90 -34.73
C LEU A 99 13.06 0.74 -36.27
N GLY A 100 12.82 -0.46 -36.80
CA GLY A 100 12.71 -0.72 -38.25
C GLY A 100 11.29 -0.67 -38.79
N ALA A 101 10.26 -0.53 -37.95
CA ALA A 101 8.85 -0.64 -38.37
C ALA A 101 8.21 0.67 -38.86
N VAL A 102 8.93 1.80 -38.85
CA VAL A 102 8.43 3.05 -39.45
C VAL A 102 9.01 3.16 -40.85
N GLN A 103 8.36 2.47 -41.79
CA GLN A 103 8.57 2.70 -43.22
C GLN A 103 7.65 3.85 -43.67
N ARG A 104 8.21 4.74 -44.48
CA ARG A 104 7.69 6.05 -44.93
C ARG A 104 6.24 6.10 -45.40
#